data_AF-A0A1M7Q7T0-F1
#
_entry.id   AF-A0A1M7Q7T0-F1
#
_cell.length_a   1.000
_cell.length_b   1.000
_cell.length_c   1.000
_cell.angle_alpha   90.00
_cell.angle_beta   90.00
_cell.angle_gamma   90.00
#
_symmetry.space_group_name_H-M   'P 1'
#
loop_
_entity.id
_entity.type
_entity.pdbx_description
1 polymer ?
#
loop_
_entity_poly.entity_id
_entity_poly.type
_entity_poly.pdbx_seq_one_letter_code
_entity_poly.pdbx_strand_id
1 'polypeptide(L)'
;MNWTLILGSLIILVYLLHPWMNIKTFQKVIGITLFLEIFYITGHYLMEWPFPTPIVFGQLFVVAGLGVALGVCFSRIWPLPLEKGFERIFRTFLLVIPSLGFGMGLQIILQGAYATQAIYLIFACAAWLGSGRFVREEKNLPVQNKRVEQTI
;
A
#
# COMPACT_ATOMS: atom_id res chain seq x y z
N MET A 1 10.56 16.15 -12.04
CA MET A 1 9.18 16.44 -12.47
C MET A 1 8.65 15.46 -13.52
N ASN A 2 9.45 14.97 -14.46
CA ASN A 2 8.99 13.94 -15.42
C ASN A 2 8.80 12.56 -14.78
N TRP A 3 9.64 12.19 -13.81
CA TRP A 3 9.59 10.89 -13.13
C TRP A 3 8.26 10.59 -12.42
N THR A 4 7.62 11.60 -11.81
CA THR A 4 6.31 11.44 -11.16
C THR A 4 5.21 11.09 -12.14
N LEU A 5 5.21 11.72 -13.32
CA LEU A 5 4.22 11.45 -14.36
C LEU A 5 4.46 10.07 -14.99
N ILE A 6 5.72 9.71 -15.22
CA ILE A 6 6.10 8.40 -15.76
C ILE A 6 5.68 7.30 -14.76
N LEU A 7 6.03 7.44 -13.49
CA LEU A 7 5.68 6.46 -12.45
C LEU A 7 4.18 6.42 -12.18
N GLY A 8 3.49 7.56 -12.20
CA GLY A 8 2.03 7.61 -12.07
C GLY A 8 1.31 6.90 -13.22
N SER A 9 1.74 7.15 -14.46
CA SER A 9 1.21 6.45 -15.64
C SER A 9 1.49 4.94 -15.57
N LEU A 10 2.71 4.57 -15.18
CA LEU A 10 3.09 3.17 -14.96
C LEU A 10 2.19 2.51 -13.92
N ILE A 11 1.96 3.14 -12.77
CA ILE A 11 1.09 2.60 -11.71
C ILE A 11 -0.31 2.36 -12.24
N ILE A 12 -0.90 3.35 -12.93
CA ILE A 12 -2.25 3.20 -13.49
C ILE A 12 -2.28 2.01 -14.46
N LEU A 13 -1.28 1.90 -15.32
CA LEU A 13 -1.16 0.80 -16.28
C LEU A 13 -1.00 -0.57 -15.60
N VAL A 14 -0.18 -0.67 -14.56
CA VAL A 14 -0.04 -1.91 -13.78
C VAL A 14 -1.36 -2.24 -13.05
N TYR A 15 -2.05 -1.26 -12.46
CA TYR A 15 -3.33 -1.51 -11.78
C TYR A 15 -4.48 -1.87 -12.74
N LEU A 16 -4.40 -1.47 -14.01
CA LEU A 16 -5.40 -1.80 -15.03
C LEU A 16 -5.10 -3.13 -15.75
N LEU A 17 -3.83 -3.45 -15.98
CA LEU A 17 -3.44 -4.61 -16.77
C LEU A 17 -3.07 -5.83 -15.92
N HIS A 18 -2.62 -5.64 -14.68
CA HIS A 18 -2.07 -6.74 -13.90
C HIS A 18 -3.20 -7.61 -13.32
N PRO A 19 -3.21 -8.94 -13.58
CA PRO A 19 -4.31 -9.82 -13.18
C PRO A 19 -4.52 -9.93 -11.66
N TRP A 20 -3.55 -9.47 -10.85
CA TRP A 20 -3.66 -9.42 -9.39
C TRP A 20 -4.16 -8.08 -8.85
N MET A 21 -4.25 -7.04 -9.68
CA MET A 21 -4.69 -5.72 -9.26
C MET A 21 -5.99 -5.40 -9.99
N ASN A 22 -7.08 -5.33 -9.23
CA ASN A 22 -8.42 -5.15 -9.76
C ASN A 22 -8.93 -3.74 -9.42
N ILE A 23 -10.07 -3.32 -9.98
CA ILE A 23 -10.65 -1.99 -9.74
C ILE A 23 -10.92 -1.75 -8.24
N LYS A 24 -11.25 -2.80 -7.50
CA LYS A 24 -11.42 -2.77 -6.03
C LYS A 24 -10.11 -2.49 -5.30
N THR A 25 -8.99 -3.02 -5.80
CA THR A 25 -7.64 -2.73 -5.29
C THR A 25 -7.28 -1.28 -5.54
N PHE A 26 -7.61 -0.75 -6.72
CA PHE A 26 -7.40 0.66 -7.05
C PHE A 26 -8.21 1.61 -6.17
N GLN A 27 -9.49 1.32 -5.92
CA GLN A 27 -10.31 2.10 -4.96
C GLN A 27 -9.71 2.11 -3.56
N LYS A 28 -9.14 0.99 -3.11
CA LYS A 28 -8.45 0.90 -1.83
C LYS A 28 -7.17 1.73 -1.80
N VAL A 29 -6.40 1.76 -2.89
CA VAL A 29 -5.24 2.65 -3.01
C VAL A 29 -5.68 4.09 -2.82
N ILE A 30 -6.73 4.55 -3.51
CA ILE A 30 -7.26 5.91 -3.34
C ILE A 30 -7.59 6.18 -1.87
N GLY A 31 -8.31 5.28 -1.21
CA GLY A 31 -8.64 5.44 0.21
C GLY A 31 -7.41 5.47 1.14
N ILE A 32 -6.41 4.63 0.88
CA ILE A 32 -5.15 4.60 1.64
C ILE A 32 -4.36 5.89 1.39
N THR A 33 -4.29 6.36 0.15
CA THR A 33 -3.61 7.62 -0.19
C THR A 33 -4.26 8.79 0.53
N LEU A 34 -5.59 8.94 0.47
CA LEU A 34 -6.30 10.01 1.16
C LEU A 34 -6.04 9.98 2.68
N PHE A 35 -6.02 8.79 3.28
CA PHE A 35 -5.67 8.65 4.69
C PHE A 35 -4.22 9.07 4.98
N LEU A 36 -3.27 8.70 4.12
CA LEU A 36 -1.87 9.05 4.25
C LEU A 36 -1.60 10.54 4.00
N GLU A 37 -2.40 11.20 3.16
CA GLU A 37 -2.36 12.65 2.96
C GLU A 37 -2.79 13.38 4.24
N ILE A 38 -3.88 12.94 4.87
CA ILE A 38 -4.30 13.47 6.18
C ILE A 38 -3.21 13.26 7.22
N PHE A 39 -2.58 12.08 7.23
CA PHE A 39 -1.45 11.79 8.11
C PHE A 39 -0.26 12.73 7.85
N TYR A 40 0.07 13.00 6.57
CA TYR A 40 1.15 13.93 6.22
C TYR A 40 0.84 15.37 6.65
N ILE A 41 -0.39 15.84 6.44
CA ILE A 41 -0.84 17.16 6.90
C ILE A 41 -0.77 17.24 8.43
N THR A 42 -1.15 16.17 9.12
CA THR A 42 -1.01 16.10 10.59
C THR A 42 0.47 16.17 11.00
N GLY A 43 1.35 15.47 10.28
CA GLY A 43 2.80 15.53 10.47
C GLY A 43 3.38 16.93 10.19
N HIS A 44 2.83 17.69 9.24
CA HIS A 44 3.19 19.09 9.03
C HIS A 44 2.91 19.92 10.29
N TYR A 45 1.73 19.77 10.90
CA TYR A 45 1.36 20.52 12.10
C TYR A 45 2.08 20.07 13.38
N LEU A 46 2.45 18.79 13.49
CA LEU A 46 3.07 18.25 14.71
C LEU A 46 4.60 18.18 14.67
N MET A 47 5.18 17.94 13.49
CA MET A 47 6.61 17.65 13.31
C MET A 47 7.28 18.63 12.34
N GLU A 48 6.60 19.74 11.99
CA GLU A 48 7.11 20.80 11.11
C GLU A 48 7.58 20.28 9.73
N TRP A 49 6.98 19.19 9.23
CA TRP A 49 7.25 18.70 7.88
C TRP A 49 6.93 19.76 6.85
N PRO A 50 7.58 19.82 5.68
CA PRO A 50 7.29 20.84 4.68
C PRO A 50 5.86 20.69 4.13
N PHE A 51 5.15 21.81 3.97
CA PHE A 51 3.77 21.83 3.48
C PHE A 51 3.67 21.16 2.09
N PRO A 52 2.69 20.27 1.86
CA PRO A 52 2.58 19.54 0.60
C PRO A 52 2.14 20.46 -0.54
N THR A 53 2.99 20.62 -1.56
CA THR A 53 2.60 21.29 -2.81
C THR A 53 1.73 20.35 -3.68
N PRO A 54 0.99 20.86 -4.68
CA PRO A 54 0.18 20.00 -5.58
C PRO A 54 0.99 18.86 -6.22
N ILE A 55 2.26 19.10 -6.51
CA ILE A 55 3.17 18.08 -7.05
C ILE A 55 3.47 16.99 -6.01
N VAL A 56 3.59 17.37 -4.74
CA VAL A 56 3.83 16.44 -3.63
C VAL A 56 2.62 15.54 -3.42
N PHE A 57 1.39 16.04 -3.53
CA PHE A 57 0.20 15.18 -3.52
C PHE A 57 0.26 14.10 -4.61
N GLY A 58 0.68 14.47 -5.83
CA GLY A 58 0.95 13.50 -6.90
C GLY A 58 2.04 12.49 -6.53
N GLN A 59 3.12 12.94 -5.88
CA GLN A 59 4.19 12.05 -5.38
C GLN A 59 3.67 11.09 -4.32
N LEU A 60 2.87 11.56 -3.35
CA LEU A 60 2.25 10.75 -2.31
C LEU A 60 1.35 9.69 -2.92
N PHE A 61 0.56 10.03 -3.94
CA PHE A 61 -0.26 9.07 -4.67
C PHE A 61 0.58 7.98 -5.35
N VAL A 62 1.64 8.36 -6.05
CA VAL A 62 2.56 7.43 -6.71
C VAL A 62 3.23 6.49 -5.69
N VAL A 63 3.75 7.06 -4.61
CA VAL A 63 4.45 6.33 -3.55
C VAL A 63 3.49 5.39 -2.82
N ALA A 64 2.29 5.85 -2.47
CA ALA A 64 1.27 5.02 -1.83
C ALA A 64 0.83 3.88 -2.76
N GLY A 65 0.62 4.15 -4.05
CA GLY A 65 0.26 3.14 -5.04
C GLY A 65 1.31 2.03 -5.20
N LEU A 66 2.59 2.41 -5.26
CA LEU A 66 3.72 1.46 -5.30
C LEU A 66 3.87 0.71 -3.99
N GLY A 67 3.74 1.40 -2.85
CA GLY A 67 3.77 0.79 -1.53
C GLY A 67 2.70 -0.29 -1.42
N VAL A 68 1.44 0.04 -1.74
CA VAL A 68 0.33 -0.94 -1.73
C VAL A 68 0.60 -2.10 -2.69
N ALA A 69 1.11 -1.84 -3.91
CA ALA A 69 1.44 -2.90 -4.85
C ALA A 69 2.51 -3.85 -4.29
N LEU A 70 3.55 -3.30 -3.65
CA LEU A 70 4.57 -4.08 -2.95
C LEU A 70 3.97 -4.89 -1.81
N GLY A 71 3.08 -4.28 -1.01
CA GLY A 71 2.34 -4.95 0.06
C GLY A 71 1.52 -6.14 -0.44
N VAL A 72 0.84 -5.98 -1.57
CA VAL A 72 0.07 -7.05 -2.24
C VAL A 72 0.99 -8.16 -2.72
N CYS A 73 2.06 -7.83 -3.45
CA CYS A 73 3.05 -8.81 -3.93
C CYS A 73 3.65 -9.60 -2.77
N PHE A 74 4.02 -8.93 -1.67
CA PHE A 74 4.59 -9.59 -0.50
C PHE A 74 3.58 -10.50 0.20
N SER A 75 2.31 -10.11 0.25
CA SER A 75 1.23 -10.96 0.81
C SER A 75 0.98 -12.23 -0.02
N ARG A 76 1.36 -12.23 -1.30
CA ARG A 76 1.25 -13.37 -2.21
C ARG A 76 2.49 -14.27 -2.15
N ILE A 77 3.69 -13.68 -2.21
CA ILE A 77 4.96 -14.43 -2.13
C ILE A 77 5.08 -15.13 -0.77
N TRP A 78 4.64 -14.45 0.27
CA TRP A 78 4.56 -15.01 1.60
C TRP A 78 3.09 -14.92 2.03
N PRO A 79 2.29 -15.99 1.94
CA PRO A 79 0.91 -15.98 2.42
C PRO A 79 0.87 -15.96 3.95
N LEU A 80 -0.06 -15.22 4.54
CA LEU A 80 -0.21 -15.16 6.00
C LEU A 80 -0.82 -16.46 6.55
N PRO A 81 -0.30 -16.99 7.68
CA PRO A 81 -1.00 -18.06 8.38
C PRO A 81 -2.40 -17.57 8.80
N LEU A 82 -3.38 -18.46 8.71
CA LEU A 82 -4.79 -18.18 8.99
C LEU A 82 -5.05 -17.78 10.45
N GLU A 83 -4.09 -18.05 11.34
CA GLU A 83 -4.21 -17.83 12.77
C GLU A 83 -4.00 -16.34 13.12
N LYS A 84 -4.93 -15.80 13.90
CA LYS A 84 -4.82 -14.43 14.43
C LYS A 84 -3.84 -14.45 15.62
N GLY A 85 -2.56 -14.19 15.36
CA GLY A 85 -1.53 -14.12 16.40
C GLY A 85 -0.58 -12.92 16.25
N PHE A 86 0.27 -12.72 17.27
CA PHE A 86 1.37 -11.74 17.25
C PHE A 86 2.31 -11.94 16.06
N GLU A 87 2.47 -13.19 15.59
CA GLU A 87 3.26 -13.56 14.43
C GLU A 87 2.83 -12.82 13.16
N ARG A 88 1.53 -12.56 12.99
CA ARG A 88 1.00 -11.75 11.89
C ARG A 88 1.53 -10.32 11.96
N ILE A 89 1.47 -9.69 13.13
CA ILE A 89 1.94 -8.32 13.32
C ILE A 89 3.44 -8.26 13.06
N PHE A 90 4.21 -9.17 13.67
CA PHE A 90 5.66 -9.25 13.49
C PHE A 90 6.07 -9.41 12.04
N ARG A 91 5.34 -10.26 11.29
CA ARG A 91 5.67 -10.47 9.88
C ARG A 91 5.28 -9.30 8.97
N THR A 92 4.18 -8.61 9.28
CA THR A 92 3.84 -7.35 8.58
C THR A 92 4.80 -6.23 8.97
N PHE A 93 5.36 -6.26 10.18
CA PHE A 93 6.42 -5.35 10.63
C PHE A 93 7.75 -5.64 9.92
N LEU A 94 8.09 -6.91 9.69
CA LEU A 94 9.26 -7.29 8.91
C LEU A 94 9.20 -6.80 7.47
N LEU A 95 8.00 -6.59 6.90
CA LEU A 95 7.80 -5.96 5.59
C LEU A 95 8.13 -4.46 5.61
N VAL A 96 8.01 -3.79 6.76
CA VAL A 96 8.34 -2.36 6.91
C VAL A 96 9.82 -2.13 6.62
N ILE A 97 10.71 -3.04 7.03
CA ILE A 97 12.16 -2.91 6.84
C ILE A 97 12.55 -2.79 5.35
N PRO A 98 12.24 -3.76 4.46
CA PRO A 98 12.52 -3.62 3.04
C PRO A 98 11.71 -2.48 2.43
N SER A 99 10.49 -2.21 2.91
CA SER A 99 9.68 -1.10 2.39
C SER A 99 10.29 0.25 2.70
N LEU A 100 10.91 0.45 3.86
CA LEU A 100 11.62 1.67 4.20
C LEU A 100 12.83 1.86 3.28
N GLY A 101 13.60 0.81 3.03
CA GLY A 101 14.73 0.85 2.09
C GLY A 101 14.30 1.22 0.67
N PHE A 102 13.23 0.59 0.17
CA PHE A 102 12.64 0.94 -1.13
C PHE A 102 12.07 2.36 -1.14
N GLY A 103 11.42 2.79 -0.06
CA GLY A 103 10.88 4.13 0.11
C GLY A 103 11.97 5.21 0.09
N MET A 104 13.12 4.94 0.72
CA MET A 104 14.29 5.83 0.66
C MET A 104 14.87 5.91 -0.75
N GLY A 105 15.01 4.78 -1.45
CA GLY A 105 15.44 4.76 -2.84
C GLY A 105 14.50 5.56 -3.75
N LEU A 106 13.19 5.38 -3.57
CA LEU A 106 12.17 6.10 -4.31
C LEU A 106 12.16 7.60 -4.00
N GLN A 107 12.42 7.96 -2.74
CA GLN A 107 12.56 9.34 -2.30
C GLN A 107 13.75 10.04 -2.97
N ILE A 108 14.90 9.36 -3.07
CA ILE A 108 16.07 9.89 -3.79
C ILE A 108 15.75 10.12 -5.27
N ILE A 109 15.01 9.20 -5.91
CA ILE A 109 14.61 9.31 -7.33
C ILE A 109 13.62 10.47 -7.55
N LEU A 110 12.66 10.66 -6.64
CA LEU A 110 11.58 11.64 -6.79
C LEU A 110 11.96 13.06 -6.36
N GLN A 111 12.83 13.19 -5.35
CA GLN A 111 13.13 14.46 -4.68
C GLN A 111 14.61 14.79 -4.59
N GLY A 112 15.50 13.87 -4.96
CA GLY A 112 16.94 14.05 -4.90
C GLY A 112 17.53 13.80 -3.50
N ALA A 113 18.81 14.14 -3.33
CA ALA A 113 19.59 13.83 -2.13
C ALA A 113 19.15 14.60 -0.86
N TYR A 114 18.47 15.73 -1.01
CA TYR A 114 18.00 16.59 0.10
C TYR A 114 16.48 16.50 0.27
N ALA A 115 15.95 15.29 0.22
CA ALA A 115 14.53 15.06 0.38
C ALA A 115 14.11 15.26 1.84
N THR A 116 13.46 16.39 2.11
CA THR A 116 12.96 16.79 3.43
C THR A 116 11.61 16.15 3.80
N GLN A 117 11.03 15.35 2.90
CA GLN A 117 9.70 14.79 3.08
C GLN A 117 9.75 13.37 3.62
N ALA A 118 8.78 13.00 4.47
CA ALA A 118 8.65 11.68 5.06
C ALA A 118 8.05 10.64 4.08
N ILE A 119 8.47 10.67 2.81
CA ILE A 119 7.93 9.82 1.74
C ILE A 119 8.25 8.34 1.99
N TYR A 120 9.46 8.03 2.48
CA TYR A 120 9.82 6.66 2.85
C TYR A 120 8.87 6.06 3.91
N LEU A 121 8.41 6.89 4.85
CA LEU A 121 7.49 6.53 5.93
C LEU A 121 6.10 6.23 5.38
N ILE A 122 5.62 7.10 4.49
CA ILE A 122 4.35 6.92 3.78
C ILE A 122 4.36 5.66 2.92
N PHE A 123 5.47 5.41 2.21
CA PHE A 123 5.65 4.19 1.43
C PHE A 123 5.54 2.94 2.31
N ALA A 124 6.24 2.92 3.44
CA ALA A 124 6.24 1.79 4.34
C ALA A 124 4.87 1.56 4.99
N CYS A 125 4.17 2.63 5.38
CA CYS A 125 2.79 2.55 5.86
C CYS A 125 1.83 2.03 4.78
N ALA A 126 1.95 2.51 3.54
CA ALA A 126 1.14 2.06 2.42
C ALA A 126 1.36 0.56 2.13
N ALA A 127 2.62 0.11 2.15
CA ALA A 127 2.97 -1.29 1.95
C ALA A 127 2.47 -2.20 3.05
N TRP A 128 2.55 -1.75 4.31
CA TRP A 128 1.93 -2.46 5.43
C TRP A 128 0.41 -2.56 5.24
N LEU A 129 -0.28 -1.42 5.05
CA LEU A 129 -1.74 -1.39 4.93
C LEU A 129 -2.24 -2.23 3.75
N GLY A 130 -1.51 -2.23 2.64
CA GLY A 130 -1.73 -3.13 1.51
C GLY A 130 -1.63 -4.59 1.94
N SER A 131 -0.49 -5.01 2.49
CA SER A 131 -0.27 -6.41 2.89
C SER A 131 -1.32 -6.95 3.88
N GLY A 132 -1.74 -6.12 4.84
CA GLY A 132 -2.67 -6.52 5.89
C GLY A 132 -4.14 -6.67 5.45
N ARG A 133 -4.62 -5.85 4.50
CA ARG A 133 -6.04 -5.78 4.10
C ARG A 133 -6.42 -6.70 2.93
N PHE A 134 -5.50 -7.00 2.01
CA PHE A 134 -5.83 -7.79 0.81
C PHE A 134 -6.01 -9.30 1.03
N VAL A 135 -5.43 -9.85 2.09
CA VAL A 135 -5.57 -11.29 2.45
C VAL A 135 -7.00 -11.69 2.83
N ARG A 136 -7.89 -10.74 3.13
CA ARG A 136 -9.25 -11.05 3.60
C ARG A 136 -10.28 -11.22 2.49
N GLU A 137 -10.00 -10.83 1.26
CA GLU A 137 -10.97 -10.93 0.15
C GLU A 137 -11.06 -12.33 -0.48
N GLU A 138 -10.00 -13.14 -0.45
CA GLU A 138 -10.04 -14.51 -1.00
C GLU A 138 -10.90 -15.48 -0.16
N LYS A 139 -11.28 -15.13 1.08
CA LYS A 139 -12.06 -16.04 1.95
C LYS A 139 -13.54 -15.69 2.09
N ASN A 140 -14.07 -14.80 1.26
CA ASN A 140 -15.51 -14.56 1.18
C ASN A 140 -16.02 -15.09 -0.16
N LEU A 141 -16.30 -16.39 -0.23
CA LEU A 141 -17.36 -17.10 -1.01
C LEU A 141 -17.06 -18.62 -1.05
N PRO A 142 -18.06 -19.53 -1.05
CA PRO A 142 -19.34 -19.56 -0.34
C PRO A 142 -19.40 -20.75 0.64
N VAL A 143 -20.12 -20.64 1.78
CA VAL A 143 -20.57 -21.86 2.48
C VAL A 143 -21.71 -22.44 1.64
N GLN A 144 -21.34 -23.31 0.70
CA GLN A 144 -22.26 -24.15 -0.04
C GLN A 144 -23.01 -25.00 1.00
N ASN A 145 -24.26 -24.64 1.28
CA ASN A 145 -25.14 -25.38 2.17
C ASN A 145 -25.59 -26.68 1.47
N LYS A 146 -24.65 -27.62 1.31
CA LYS A 146 -24.94 -29.04 1.05
C LYS A 146 -25.10 -29.72 2.41
N ARG A 147 -26.31 -29.71 2.98
CA ARG A 147 -26.82 -30.75 3.89
C ARG A 147 -28.22 -30.40 4.42
N VAL A 148 -29.26 -30.66 3.62
CA VAL A 148 -30.52 -31.26 4.10
C VAL A 148 -31.10 -32.08 2.93
N GLU A 149 -30.37 -33.12 2.55
CA GLU A 149 -30.89 -34.24 1.75
C GLU A 149 -30.58 -35.53 2.52
N GLN A 150 -30.85 -35.51 3.83
CA GLN A 150 -30.75 -36.65 4.75
C GLN A 150 -31.75 -36.46 5.89
N THR A 151 -33.01 -36.71 5.61
CA THR A 151 -34.11 -37.05 6.54
C THR A 151 -35.21 -37.57 5.62
N ILE A 152 -35.18 -38.89 5.36
CA ILE A 152 -36.18 -39.86 5.85
C ILE A 152 -37.60 -39.42 5.53
#